data_AF-A0A968UL89-F1
#
_entry.id   AF-A0A968UL89-F1
#
_cell.length_a   1.000
_cell.length_b   1.000
_cell.length_c   1.000
_cell.angle_alpha   90.00
_cell.angle_beta   90.00
_cell.angle_gamma   90.00
#
_symmetry.space_group_name_H-M   'P 1'
#
loop_
_entity.id
_entity.type
_entity.pdbx_description
1 polymer ?
#
loop_
_entity_poly.entity_id
_entity_poly.type
_entity_poly.pdbx_seq_one_letter_code
_entity_poly.pdbx_strand_id
1 'polypeptide(L)'
;MSGASTVATDSAQIVMMDKTLRKIPELFDIGYNFQDNMKDAFLTISGAGAVGISSVLFAHSGVVTMFLFRILSIVSGAAVAMIPAIKSKQFKAISPSAAPDKAGELNRQSFDNDKRLFKQEHQDSAI
;
A
#
# COMPACT_ATOMS: atom_id res chain seq x y z
N MET A 1 -12.61 12.49 -27.61
CA MET A 1 -11.85 12.81 -26.38
C MET A 1 -10.76 11.79 -26.02
N SER A 2 -10.83 10.54 -26.50
CA SER A 2 -9.85 9.49 -26.14
C SER A 2 -8.40 9.79 -26.54
N GLY A 3 -8.16 10.49 -27.66
CA GLY A 3 -6.79 10.83 -28.10
C GLY A 3 -6.04 11.76 -27.14
N ALA A 4 -6.71 12.74 -26.52
CA ALA A 4 -6.10 13.61 -25.52
C ALA A 4 -5.80 12.87 -24.20
N SER A 5 -6.65 11.91 -23.83
CA SER A 5 -6.42 11.03 -22.67
C SER A 5 -5.27 10.06 -22.90
N THR A 6 -5.09 9.55 -24.12
CA THR A 6 -3.96 8.68 -24.48
C THR A 6 -2.64 9.43 -24.43
N VAL A 7 -2.56 10.63 -25.00
CA VAL A 7 -1.33 11.46 -24.92
C VAL A 7 -1.01 11.87 -23.48
N ALA A 8 -2.03 12.22 -22.68
CA ALA A 8 -1.84 12.54 -21.27
C ALA A 8 -1.39 11.32 -20.44
N THR A 9 -1.87 10.12 -20.77
CA THR A 9 -1.45 8.87 -20.09
C THR A 9 -0.04 8.45 -20.51
N ASP A 10 0.31 8.65 -21.79
CA ASP A 10 1.63 8.31 -22.34
C ASP A 10 2.75 9.19 -21.75
N SER A 11 2.42 10.42 -21.32
CA SER A 11 3.35 11.32 -20.62
C SER A 11 3.28 11.21 -19.08
N ALA A 12 2.33 10.45 -18.53
CA ALA A 12 2.14 10.37 -17.08
C ALA A 12 3.11 9.37 -16.44
N GLN A 13 3.86 9.81 -15.42
CA GLN A 13 4.74 8.93 -14.64
C GLN A 13 3.97 7.99 -13.70
N ILE A 14 2.74 8.36 -13.35
CA ILE A 14 1.84 7.58 -12.50
C ILE A 14 0.46 7.58 -13.16
N VAL A 15 -0.07 6.39 -13.47
CA VAL A 15 -1.38 6.21 -14.12
C VAL A 15 -2.34 5.52 -13.14
N MET A 16 -3.48 6.15 -12.88
CA MET A 16 -4.53 5.57 -12.02
C MET A 16 -5.38 4.59 -12.82
N MET A 17 -5.24 3.28 -12.54
CA MET A 17 -5.94 2.22 -13.27
C MET A 17 -7.45 2.19 -13.02
N ASP A 18 -7.93 2.74 -11.90
CA ASP A 18 -9.36 2.75 -11.54
C ASP A 18 -10.13 3.89 -12.23
N LYS A 19 -9.45 4.76 -13.00
CA LYS A 19 -10.00 5.97 -13.64
C LYS A 19 -10.68 6.92 -12.65
N THR A 20 -10.34 6.83 -11.36
CA THR A 20 -10.88 7.73 -10.32
C THR A 20 -9.75 8.51 -9.65
N LEU A 21 -10.08 9.68 -9.11
CA LEU A 21 -9.14 10.49 -8.32
C LEU A 21 -9.13 10.13 -6.83
N ARG A 22 -9.92 9.13 -6.42
CA ARG A 22 -10.10 8.77 -5.00
C ARG A 22 -8.82 8.20 -4.37
N LYS A 23 -7.90 7.71 -5.20
CA LYS A 23 -6.62 7.11 -4.81
C LYS A 23 -5.48 8.12 -4.63
N ILE A 24 -5.65 9.37 -5.03
CA ILE A 24 -4.58 10.39 -4.92
C ILE A 24 -4.12 10.64 -3.47
N PRO A 25 -5.01 10.75 -2.47
CA PRO A 25 -4.57 10.88 -1.08
C PRO A 25 -3.73 9.68 -0.60
N GLU A 26 -4.17 8.45 -0.91
CA GLU A 26 -3.44 7.21 -0.60
C GLU A 26 -2.06 7.17 -1.30
N LEU A 27 -1.98 7.66 -2.54
CA LEU A 27 -0.73 7.76 -3.29
C LEU A 27 0.26 8.74 -2.64
N PHE A 28 -0.22 9.90 -2.17
CA PHE A 28 0.63 10.85 -1.44
C PHE A 28 1.10 10.28 -0.11
N ASP A 29 0.24 9.58 0.63
CA ASP A 29 0.63 8.91 1.88
C ASP A 29 1.71 7.84 1.64
N ILE A 30 1.60 7.06 0.57
CA ILE A 30 2.65 6.11 0.17
C ILE A 30 3.95 6.85 -0.17
N GLY A 31 3.87 7.97 -0.88
CA GLY A 31 5.03 8.81 -1.23
C GLY A 31 5.76 9.36 0.01
N TYR A 32 5.02 9.91 0.98
CA TYR A 32 5.61 10.42 2.22
C TYR A 32 6.27 9.30 3.04
N ASN A 33 5.59 8.18 3.21
CA ASN A 33 6.15 7.02 3.92
C ASN A 33 7.38 6.44 3.22
N PHE A 34 7.41 6.45 1.89
CA PHE A 34 8.57 6.04 1.11
C PHE A 34 9.75 6.99 1.31
N GLN A 35 9.51 8.31 1.30
CA GLN A 35 10.55 9.32 1.51
C GLN A 35 11.20 9.19 2.89
N ASP A 36 10.40 8.98 3.94
CA ASP A 36 10.94 8.79 5.29
C ASP A 36 11.71 7.47 5.41
N ASN A 37 11.19 6.37 4.84
CA ASN A 37 11.92 5.11 4.80
C ASN A 37 13.25 5.23 4.03
N MET A 38 13.30 6.01 2.94
CA MET A 38 14.52 6.29 2.20
C MET A 38 15.54 7.07 3.03
N LYS A 39 15.09 8.05 3.83
CA LYS A 39 15.97 8.80 4.74
C LYS A 39 16.56 7.88 5.80
N ASP A 40 15.75 7.02 6.41
CA ASP A 40 16.19 6.05 7.41
C ASP A 40 17.15 5.02 6.82
N ALA A 41 16.85 4.51 5.62
CA ALA A 41 17.73 3.61 4.89
C ALA A 41 19.07 4.27 4.56
N PHE A 42 19.06 5.53 4.10
CA PHE A 42 20.27 6.29 3.82
C PHE A 42 21.13 6.48 5.07
N LEU A 43 20.53 6.91 6.18
CA LEU A 43 21.22 7.06 7.47
C LEU A 43 21.80 5.72 7.95
N THR A 44 21.04 4.64 7.82
CA THR A 44 21.49 3.30 8.25
C THR A 44 22.67 2.81 7.42
N ILE A 45 22.59 2.92 6.09
CA ILE A 45 23.65 2.45 5.19
C ILE A 45 24.91 3.32 5.33
N SER A 46 24.73 4.64 5.41
CA SER A 46 25.85 5.58 5.59
C SER A 46 26.54 5.36 6.95
N GLY A 47 25.76 5.20 8.03
CA GLY A 47 26.28 4.89 9.36
C GLY A 47 27.02 3.55 9.39
N ALA A 48 26.43 2.49 8.83
CA ALA A 48 27.10 1.19 8.71
C ALA A 48 28.40 1.26 7.88
N GLY A 49 28.42 2.09 6.83
CA GLY A 49 29.62 2.34 6.03
C GLY A 49 30.74 3.02 6.83
N ALA A 50 30.41 4.08 7.57
CA ALA A 50 31.37 4.78 8.42
C ALA A 50 31.96 3.88 9.52
N VAL A 51 31.11 3.04 10.14
CA VAL A 51 31.55 2.03 11.12
C VAL A 51 32.43 0.99 10.45
N GLY A 52 32.10 0.55 9.24
CA GLY A 52 32.93 -0.39 8.47
C GLY A 52 34.33 0.15 8.20
N ILE A 53 34.45 1.40 7.75
CA ILE A 53 35.74 2.07 7.52
C ILE A 53 36.51 2.20 8.84
N SER A 54 35.84 2.62 9.90
CA SER A 54 36.44 2.78 11.24
C SER A 54 36.97 1.44 11.77
N SER A 55 36.23 0.35 11.56
CA SER A 55 36.63 -0.99 11.99
C SER A 55 37.93 -1.44 11.31
N VAL A 56 38.08 -1.20 10.00
CA VAL A 56 39.30 -1.60 9.27
C VAL A 56 40.51 -0.78 9.74
N LEU A 57 40.34 0.52 9.96
CA LEU A 57 41.44 1.42 10.33
C LEU A 57 41.92 1.24 11.78
N PHE A 58 41.01 0.99 12.72
CA PHE A 58 41.37 0.87 14.15
C PHE A 58 41.58 -0.56 14.63
N ALA A 59 40.85 -1.55 14.09
CA ALA A 59 40.90 -2.92 14.58
C ALA A 59 41.83 -3.84 13.76
N HIS A 60 42.46 -3.34 12.69
CA HIS A 60 43.30 -4.12 11.76
C HIS A 60 42.63 -5.41 11.28
N SER A 61 41.31 -5.37 11.13
CA SER A 61 40.49 -6.53 10.79
C SER A 61 40.79 -6.99 9.36
N GLY A 62 41.28 -8.22 9.22
CA GLY A 62 41.66 -8.81 7.92
C GLY A 62 40.50 -9.03 6.95
N VAL A 63 40.83 -9.47 5.73
CA VAL A 63 39.90 -9.60 4.58
C VAL A 63 38.64 -10.41 4.88
N VAL A 64 38.74 -11.45 5.71
CA VAL A 64 37.62 -12.33 6.09
C VAL A 64 36.55 -11.56 6.88
N THR A 65 36.96 -10.73 7.84
CA THR A 65 36.03 -9.90 8.62
C THR A 65 35.29 -8.90 7.74
N MET A 66 35.96 -8.34 6.74
CA MET A 66 35.37 -7.41 5.79
C MET A 66 34.31 -8.09 4.91
N PHE A 67 34.54 -9.35 4.52
CA PHE A 67 33.56 -10.17 3.80
C PHE A 67 32.30 -10.45 4.64
N LEU A 68 32.47 -10.80 5.91
CA LEU A 68 31.34 -11.01 6.82
C LEU A 68 30.55 -9.72 7.04
N PHE A 69 31.24 -8.60 7.25
CA PHE A 69 30.62 -7.29 7.41
C PHE A 69 29.85 -6.86 6.16
N ARG A 70 30.38 -7.18 4.97
CA ARG A 70 29.72 -6.91 3.68
C ARG A 70 28.37 -7.63 3.58
N ILE A 71 28.33 -8.92 3.95
CA ILE A 71 27.09 -9.72 3.91
C ILE A 71 26.08 -9.17 4.91
N LEU A 72 26.51 -8.88 6.14
CA LEU A 72 25.65 -8.31 7.19
C LEU A 72 25.06 -6.96 6.76
N SER A 73 25.86 -6.10 6.14
CA SER A 73 25.41 -4.80 5.64
C SER A 73 24.32 -4.93 4.56
N ILE A 74 24.47 -5.87 3.62
CA ILE A 74 23.46 -6.12 2.58
C ILE A 74 22.16 -6.61 3.20
N VAL A 75 22.23 -7.58 4.12
CA VAL A 75 21.05 -8.12 4.80
C VAL A 75 20.35 -7.02 5.60
N SER A 76 21.10 -6.19 6.33
CA SER A 76 20.55 -5.09 7.10
C SER A 76 19.88 -4.04 6.20
N GLY A 77 20.51 -3.66 5.08
CA GLY A 77 19.94 -2.70 4.14
C GLY A 77 18.65 -3.22 3.49
N ALA A 78 18.65 -4.49 3.10
CA ALA A 78 17.46 -5.15 2.55
C ALA A 78 16.32 -5.22 3.59
N ALA A 79 16.65 -5.56 4.84
CA ALA A 79 15.67 -5.61 5.92
C ALA A 79 15.01 -4.24 6.15
N VAL A 80 15.80 -3.17 6.26
CA VAL A 80 15.27 -1.79 6.43
C VAL A 80 14.39 -1.38 5.25
N ALA A 81 14.81 -1.66 4.01
CA ALA A 81 14.02 -1.35 2.83
C ALA A 81 12.66 -2.09 2.80
N MET A 82 12.55 -3.27 3.42
CA MET A 82 11.34 -4.09 3.44
C MET A 82 10.38 -3.75 4.60
N ILE A 83 10.81 -2.99 5.62
CA ILE A 83 9.96 -2.59 6.77
C ILE A 83 8.59 -2.03 6.34
N PRO A 84 8.48 -1.04 5.42
CA PRO A 84 7.19 -0.48 5.04
C PRO A 84 6.30 -1.47 4.28
N ALA A 85 6.88 -2.39 3.50
CA ALA A 85 6.12 -3.44 2.80
C ALA A 85 5.52 -4.48 3.77
N ILE A 86 6.17 -4.71 4.91
CA ILE A 86 5.66 -5.60 5.97
C ILE A 86 4.61 -4.88 6.81
N LYS A 87 4.85 -3.61 7.15
CA LYS A 87 3.94 -2.80 7.98
C LYS A 87 2.63 -2.45 7.27
N SER A 88 2.68 -2.17 5.96
CA SER A 88 1.48 -1.87 5.14
C SER A 88 0.55 -3.08 4.96
N LYS A 89 1.06 -4.31 4.97
CA LYS A 89 0.23 -5.53 4.93
C LYS A 89 -0.64 -5.69 6.17
N GLN A 90 -0.19 -5.20 7.32
CA GLN A 90 -0.97 -5.26 8.57
C GLN A 90 -2.11 -4.22 8.60
N PHE A 91 -1.95 -3.08 7.93
CA PHE A 91 -3.01 -2.07 7.79
C PHE A 91 -4.17 -2.55 6.88
N LYS A 92 -3.90 -3.47 5.93
CA LYS A 92 -4.96 -4.14 5.14
C LYS A 92 -5.70 -5.24 5.92
N ALA A 93 -5.11 -5.77 6.99
CA ALA A 93 -5.71 -6.83 7.81
C ALA A 93 -6.58 -6.31 8.96
N ILE A 94 -6.59 -5.00 9.23
CA ILE A 94 -7.47 -4.34 10.21
C ILE A 94 -8.19 -3.14 9.55
N SER A 95 -8.57 -3.27 8.29
CA SER A 95 -9.67 -2.47 7.76
C SER A 95 -10.93 -3.32 7.88
N PRO A 96 -11.89 -2.96 8.76
CA PRO A 96 -13.22 -3.51 8.72
C PRO A 96 -13.87 -3.05 7.40
N SER A 97 -13.62 -3.81 6.34
CA SER A 97 -14.49 -3.96 5.16
C SER A 97 -15.83 -4.61 5.54
N ALA A 98 -16.33 -4.34 6.75
CA ALA A 98 -17.53 -4.88 7.35
C ALA A 98 -18.06 -3.89 8.40
N ALA A 99 -18.12 -2.59 8.09
CA ALA A 99 -19.37 -1.93 8.42
C ALA A 99 -20.34 -2.44 7.34
N PRO A 100 -21.39 -3.22 7.67
CA PRO A 100 -22.43 -3.46 6.69
C PRO A 100 -22.85 -2.07 6.21
N ASP A 101 -22.80 -1.87 4.90
CA ASP A 101 -23.40 -0.74 4.25
C ASP A 101 -24.90 -0.81 4.57
N LYS A 102 -25.27 -0.33 5.76
CA LYS A 102 -26.65 -0.31 6.23
C LYS A 102 -27.53 0.38 5.20
N ALA A 103 -26.96 1.35 4.47
CA ALA A 103 -27.60 2.00 3.33
C ALA A 103 -27.92 1.04 2.16
N GLY A 104 -27.04 0.09 1.84
CA GLY A 104 -27.27 -0.93 0.82
C GLY A 104 -28.21 -2.04 1.29
N GLU A 105 -28.13 -2.45 2.56
CA GLU A 105 -29.07 -3.42 3.15
C GLU A 105 -30.48 -2.84 3.33
N LEU A 106 -30.61 -1.58 3.77
CA LEU A 106 -31.90 -0.88 3.83
C LEU A 106 -32.52 -0.74 2.43
N ASN A 107 -31.71 -0.46 1.41
CA ASN A 107 -32.21 -0.34 0.04
C ASN A 107 -32.64 -1.71 -0.54
N ARG A 108 -31.90 -2.78 -0.25
CA ARG A 108 -32.31 -4.15 -0.63
C ARG A 108 -33.57 -4.61 0.10
N GLN A 109 -33.69 -4.31 1.39
CA GLN A 109 -34.89 -4.65 2.16
C GLN A 109 -36.12 -3.86 1.71
N SER A 110 -35.95 -2.57 1.37
CA SER A 110 -37.04 -1.76 0.80
C SER A 110 -37.49 -2.33 -0.55
N PHE A 111 -36.55 -2.75 -1.41
CA PHE A 111 -36.86 -3.31 -2.72
C PHE A 111 -37.50 -4.71 -2.64
N ASP A 112 -37.06 -5.55 -1.70
CA ASP A 112 -37.67 -6.86 -1.47
C ASP A 112 -39.06 -6.75 -0.82
N ASN A 113 -39.30 -5.76 0.04
CA ASN A 113 -40.64 -5.48 0.56
C ASN A 113 -41.59 -5.02 -0.54
N ASP A 114 -41.15 -4.16 -1.45
CA ASP A 114 -41.95 -3.68 -2.58
C ASP A 114 -42.42 -4.84 -3.48
N LYS A 115 -41.52 -5.77 -3.80
CA LYS A 115 -41.87 -7.00 -4.55
C LYS A 115 -42.89 -7.89 -3.85
N ARG A 116 -42.90 -7.92 -2.52
CA ARG A 116 -43.86 -8.73 -1.74
C ARG A 116 -45.24 -8.09 -1.75
N LEU A 117 -45.32 -6.76 -1.73
CA LEU A 117 -46.57 -6.02 -1.85
C LEU A 117 -47.22 -6.26 -3.23
N PHE A 118 -46.45 -6.20 -4.32
CA PHE A 118 -46.96 -6.55 -5.65
C PHE A 118 -47.43 -8.00 -5.75
N LYS A 119 -46.73 -8.93 -5.10
CA LYS A 119 -47.14 -10.34 -5.10
C LYS A 119 -48.43 -10.59 -4.30
N GLN A 120 -48.71 -9.74 -3.32
CA GLN A 120 -49.90 -9.84 -2.47
C GLN A 120 -51.14 -9.24 -3.15
N GLU A 121 -51.01 -8.11 -3.86
CA GLU A 121 -52.10 -7.54 -4.67
C GLU A 121 -52.56 -8.47 -5.80
N HIS A 122 -51.63 -9.16 -6.46
CA HIS A 122 -51.97 -10.14 -7.50
C HIS A 122 -52.60 -11.43 -6.97
N GLN A 123 -52.48 -11.69 -5.66
CA GLN A 123 -53.06 -12.88 -5.03
C GLN A 123 -54.47 -12.63 -4.48
N ASP A 124 -54.81 -11.39 -4.15
CA ASP A 124 -56.18 -10.98 -3.75
C ASP A 124 -57.14 -10.74 -4.94
N SER A 125 -56.64 -10.59 -6.17
CA SER A 125 -57.47 -10.45 -7.38
C SER A 125 -57.91 -11.80 -8.01
N ALA A 126 -57.60 -12.92 -7.36
CA ALA A 126 -57.87 -14.28 -7.86
C ALA A 126 -58.94 -15.05 -7.03
N ILE A 127 -59.72 -14.34 -6.21
CA ILE A 127 -60.91 -14.87 -5.52
C ILE A 127 -62.14 -14.09 -5.96
#